data_AF-A0A7X6ASQ4-F1
#
_entry.id   AF-A0A7X6ASQ4-F1
#
_cell.length_a   1.000
_cell.length_b   1.000
_cell.length_c   1.000
_cell.angle_alpha   90.00
_cell.angle_beta   90.00
_cell.angle_gamma   90.00
#
_symmetry.space_group_name_H-M   'P 1'
#
loop_
_entity.id
_entity.type
_entity.pdbx_description
1 polymer ?
#
loop_
_entity_poly.entity_id
_entity_poly.type
_entity_poly.pdbx_seq_one_letter_code
_entity_poly.pdbx_strand_id
1 'polypeptide(L)'
;ERESVLEDLDAIITSLPGPVVLVGHSLGGYLGLAHALTRPGVLAGLVLVSTGPGFRDPAAREAWNDRVRESMSGYGIEPVAAEIGFHADSMVIDRLTELTLPITMVIGGEDKAYLGANDYMERKLPHASRTTVDGARHYVMRSHPADVATAVRTVTAQLT
;
A
#
# COMPACT_ATOMS: atom_id res chain seq x y z
N GLU A 1 3.96 -11.95 -11.33
CA GLU A 1 3.02 -10.85 -11.64
C GLU A 1 2.13 -10.51 -10.43
N ARG A 2 1.49 -9.34 -10.42
CA ARG A 2 0.64 -8.85 -9.30
C ARG A 2 -0.37 -9.90 -8.81
N GLU A 3 -1.09 -10.55 -9.71
CA GLU A 3 -2.14 -11.51 -9.35
C GLU A 3 -1.61 -12.70 -8.55
N SER A 4 -0.47 -13.28 -8.95
CA SER A 4 0.16 -14.39 -8.21
C SER A 4 0.50 -14.00 -6.77
N VAL A 5 0.91 -12.75 -6.51
CA VAL A 5 1.15 -12.29 -5.15
C VAL A 5 -0.16 -12.08 -4.38
N LEU A 6 -1.24 -11.71 -5.05
CA LEU A 6 -2.56 -11.63 -4.42
C LEU A 6 -3.09 -13.03 -4.06
N GLU A 7 -2.85 -14.04 -4.89
CA GLU A 7 -3.16 -15.45 -4.58
C GLU A 7 -2.37 -15.95 -3.36
N ASP A 8 -1.09 -15.59 -3.24
CA ASP A 8 -0.29 -15.89 -2.05
C ASP A 8 -0.87 -15.21 -0.79
N LEU A 9 -1.31 -13.94 -0.91
CA LEU A 9 -2.00 -13.25 0.17
C LEU A 9 -3.32 -13.95 0.54
N ASP A 10 -4.11 -14.39 -0.46
CA ASP A 10 -5.36 -15.11 -0.25
C ASP A 10 -5.14 -16.41 0.54
N ALA A 11 -4.08 -17.17 0.21
CA ALA A 11 -3.71 -18.39 0.92
C ALA A 11 -3.33 -18.10 2.39
N ILE A 12 -2.54 -17.06 2.63
CA ILE A 12 -2.14 -16.65 3.99
C ILE A 12 -3.37 -16.19 4.78
N ILE A 13 -4.18 -15.29 4.24
CA ILE A 13 -5.37 -14.74 4.91
C ILE A 13 -6.35 -15.86 5.28
N THR A 14 -6.59 -16.80 4.36
CA THR A 14 -7.47 -17.96 4.61
C THR A 14 -6.99 -18.84 5.76
N SER A 15 -5.68 -18.89 6.02
CA SER A 15 -5.10 -19.68 7.11
C SER A 15 -5.17 -19.00 8.49
N LEU A 16 -5.49 -17.71 8.54
CA LEU A 16 -5.53 -16.93 9.78
C LEU A 16 -6.93 -16.97 10.42
N PRO A 17 -7.02 -17.03 11.76
CA PRO A 17 -8.29 -16.93 12.45
C PRO A 17 -8.78 -15.48 12.51
N GLY A 18 -10.08 -15.28 12.28
CA GLY A 18 -10.78 -14.01 12.52
C GLY A 18 -10.54 -12.93 11.45
N PRO A 19 -11.03 -11.71 11.70
CA PRO A 19 -10.89 -10.59 10.77
C PRO A 19 -9.40 -10.21 10.59
N VAL A 20 -8.95 -10.10 9.33
CA VAL A 20 -7.55 -9.75 9.03
C VAL A 20 -7.42 -8.27 8.66
N VAL A 21 -6.55 -7.57 9.38
CA VAL A 21 -6.07 -6.22 9.01
C VAL A 21 -4.70 -6.35 8.37
N LEU A 22 -4.56 -5.90 7.13
CA LEU A 22 -3.27 -5.92 6.43
C LEU A 22 -2.54 -4.58 6.63
N VAL A 23 -1.29 -4.66 7.10
CA VAL A 23 -0.39 -3.52 7.27
C VAL A 23 0.64 -3.56 6.15
N GLY A 24 0.49 -2.68 5.16
CA GLY A 24 1.29 -2.68 3.95
C GLY A 24 2.23 -1.47 3.89
N HIS A 25 3.55 -1.72 3.85
CA HIS A 25 4.56 -0.68 3.59
C HIS A 25 4.90 -0.61 2.10
N SER A 26 4.95 0.60 1.54
CA SER A 26 5.41 0.85 0.16
C SER A 26 4.71 -0.09 -0.84
N LEU A 27 5.43 -0.98 -1.51
CA LEU A 27 4.86 -1.98 -2.41
C LEU A 27 3.77 -2.85 -1.76
N GLY A 28 3.95 -3.25 -0.50
CA GLY A 28 2.94 -4.01 0.25
C GLY A 28 1.65 -3.24 0.47
N GLY A 29 1.72 -1.91 0.54
CA GLY A 29 0.53 -1.05 0.59
C GLY A 29 -0.21 -0.99 -0.75
N TYR A 30 0.52 -0.90 -1.86
CA TYR A 30 -0.04 -0.98 -3.22
C TYR A 30 -0.73 -2.33 -3.44
N LEU A 31 -0.07 -3.43 -3.06
CA LEU A 31 -0.62 -4.77 -3.15
C LEU A 31 -1.83 -4.95 -2.23
N GLY A 32 -1.83 -4.36 -1.02
CA GLY A 32 -2.99 -4.34 -0.14
C GLY A 32 -4.19 -3.60 -0.74
N LEU A 33 -3.96 -2.46 -1.40
CA LEU A 33 -5.01 -1.75 -2.15
C LEU A 33 -5.54 -2.60 -3.32
N ALA A 34 -4.65 -3.20 -4.11
CA ALA A 34 -5.04 -4.07 -5.22
C ALA A 34 -5.84 -5.29 -4.72
N HIS A 35 -5.42 -5.89 -3.60
CA HIS A 35 -6.11 -6.98 -2.93
C HIS A 35 -7.53 -6.57 -2.55
N ALA A 36 -7.70 -5.50 -1.77
CA ALA A 36 -9.02 -5.06 -1.31
C ALA A 36 -9.97 -4.68 -2.47
N LEU A 37 -9.45 -4.15 -3.57
CA LEU A 37 -10.24 -3.81 -4.78
C LEU A 37 -10.69 -5.02 -5.60
N THR A 38 -9.94 -6.12 -5.53
CA THR A 38 -10.19 -7.33 -6.33
C THR A 38 -10.80 -8.47 -5.52
N ARG A 39 -10.63 -8.45 -4.19
CA ARG A 39 -11.23 -9.36 -3.20
C ARG A 39 -12.07 -8.59 -2.17
N PRO A 40 -13.15 -7.90 -2.59
CA PRO A 40 -13.96 -7.10 -1.67
C PRO A 40 -14.51 -7.96 -0.52
N GLY A 41 -14.33 -7.49 0.71
CA GLY A 41 -14.82 -8.15 1.92
C GLY A 41 -13.89 -9.21 2.52
N VAL A 42 -12.74 -9.51 1.90
CA VAL A 42 -11.75 -10.46 2.46
C VAL A 42 -10.92 -9.81 3.58
N LEU A 43 -10.43 -8.59 3.36
CA LEU A 43 -9.74 -7.82 4.39
C LEU A 43 -10.74 -7.05 5.25
N ALA A 44 -10.54 -7.11 6.57
CA ALA A 44 -11.32 -6.33 7.52
C ALA A 44 -10.86 -4.87 7.59
N GLY A 45 -9.59 -4.59 7.26
CA GLY A 45 -9.07 -3.22 7.20
C GLY A 45 -7.66 -3.14 6.63
N LEU A 46 -7.22 -1.91 6.35
CA LEU A 46 -5.89 -1.62 5.81
C LEU A 46 -5.16 -0.55 6.61
N VAL A 47 -3.88 -0.79 6.87
CA VAL A 47 -2.93 0.25 7.29
C VAL A 47 -1.91 0.46 6.18
N LEU A 48 -1.92 1.66 5.58
CA LEU A 48 -1.11 2.03 4.44
C LEU A 48 0.09 2.86 4.91
N VAL A 49 1.29 2.30 4.83
CA VAL A 49 2.52 2.95 5.33
C VAL A 49 3.39 3.38 4.17
N SER A 50 3.57 4.68 3.97
CA SER A 50 4.48 5.26 2.95
C SER A 50 4.31 4.62 1.56
N THR A 51 3.06 4.60 1.08
CA THR A 51 2.66 3.94 -0.16
C THR A 51 1.83 4.89 -1.05
N GLY A 52 1.48 4.41 -2.24
CA GLY A 52 0.64 5.12 -3.19
C GLY A 52 -0.18 4.15 -4.06
N PRO A 53 -1.19 4.66 -4.78
CA PRO A 53 -2.12 3.82 -5.54
C PRO A 53 -1.62 3.47 -6.96
N GLY A 54 -0.32 3.62 -7.22
CA GLY A 54 0.25 3.53 -8.56
C GLY A 54 0.02 4.78 -9.41
N PHE A 55 0.04 4.61 -10.74
CA PHE A 55 -0.02 5.74 -11.69
C PHE A 55 -1.12 5.55 -12.72
N ARG A 56 -1.81 6.66 -13.04
CA ARG A 56 -2.83 6.70 -14.11
C ARG A 56 -2.19 6.86 -15.48
N ASP A 57 -1.21 7.75 -15.56
CA ASP A 57 -0.47 8.03 -16.77
C ASP A 57 0.41 6.82 -17.18
N PRO A 58 0.21 6.25 -18.39
CA PRO A 58 1.04 5.17 -18.89
C PRO A 58 2.54 5.49 -18.90
N ALA A 59 2.94 6.73 -19.21
CA ALA A 59 4.35 7.11 -19.25
C ALA A 59 4.97 7.10 -17.84
N ALA A 60 4.23 7.57 -16.84
CA ALA A 60 4.65 7.50 -15.45
C ALA A 60 4.74 6.05 -14.93
N ARG A 61 3.83 5.16 -15.36
CA ARG A 61 3.94 3.72 -15.06
C ARG A 61 5.19 3.10 -15.67
N GLU A 62 5.48 3.39 -16.93
CA GLU A 62 6.67 2.84 -17.59
C GLU A 62 7.95 3.33 -16.91
N ALA A 63 8.04 4.64 -16.63
CA ALA A 63 9.17 5.20 -15.90
C ALA A 63 9.34 4.61 -14.48
N TRP A 64 8.24 4.25 -13.82
CA TRP A 64 8.30 3.51 -12.56
C TRP A 64 8.86 2.10 -12.76
N ASN A 65 8.35 1.36 -13.75
CA ASN A 65 8.81 0.01 -14.05
C ASN A 65 10.30 -0.03 -14.45
N ASP A 66 10.77 0.95 -15.24
CA ASP A 66 12.19 1.15 -15.56
C ASP A 66 13.02 1.29 -14.27
N ARG A 67 12.60 2.19 -13.37
CA ARG A 67 13.29 2.41 -12.08
C ARG A 67 13.31 1.15 -11.21
N VAL A 68 12.23 0.37 -11.19
CA VAL A 68 12.19 -0.90 -10.45
C VAL A 68 13.20 -1.88 -11.04
N ARG A 69 13.26 -2.02 -12.37
CA ARG A 69 14.24 -2.90 -13.06
C ARG A 69 15.67 -2.51 -12.71
N GLU A 70 15.99 -1.22 -12.79
CA GLU A 70 17.33 -0.70 -12.47
C GLU A 70 17.68 -0.94 -11.00
N SER A 71 16.78 -0.56 -10.08
CA SER A 71 17.03 -0.63 -8.63
C SER A 71 17.19 -2.06 -8.15
N MET A 72 16.32 -2.98 -8.58
CA MET A 72 16.32 -4.38 -8.16
C MET A 72 17.57 -5.14 -8.63
N SER A 73 18.06 -4.81 -9.83
CA SER A 73 19.33 -5.36 -10.33
C SER A 73 20.51 -5.02 -9.40
N GLY A 74 20.52 -3.81 -8.84
CA GLY A 74 21.54 -3.37 -7.88
C GLY A 74 21.49 -4.12 -6.53
N TYR A 75 20.37 -4.75 -6.20
CA TYR A 75 20.21 -5.57 -4.99
C TYR A 75 20.43 -7.06 -5.23
N GLY A 76 20.79 -7.48 -6.46
CA GLY A 76 20.95 -8.88 -6.82
C GLY A 76 19.63 -9.66 -6.84
N ILE A 77 18.49 -8.97 -7.00
CA ILE A 77 17.18 -9.59 -7.12
C ILE A 77 16.98 -10.03 -8.56
N GLU A 78 16.57 -11.29 -8.76
CA GLU A 78 16.28 -11.83 -10.09
C GLU A 78 15.22 -11.00 -10.82
N PRO A 79 15.34 -10.76 -12.14
CA PRO A 79 14.41 -9.91 -12.89
C PRO A 79 12.95 -10.30 -12.73
N VAL A 80 12.66 -11.61 -12.67
CA VAL A 80 11.29 -12.13 -12.48
C VAL A 80 10.69 -11.73 -11.12
N ALA A 81 11.51 -11.64 -10.07
CA ALA A 81 11.04 -11.20 -8.76
C ALA A 81 10.78 -9.69 -8.71
N ALA A 82 11.50 -8.90 -9.52
CA ALA A 82 11.30 -7.47 -9.64
C ALA A 82 9.93 -7.10 -10.25
N GLU A 83 9.35 -7.97 -11.07
CA GLU A 83 8.04 -7.77 -11.70
C GLU A 83 6.90 -7.60 -10.70
N ILE A 84 7.06 -8.07 -9.46
CA ILE A 84 6.09 -7.84 -8.37
C ILE A 84 5.92 -6.33 -8.10
N GLY A 85 6.98 -5.54 -8.33
CA GLY A 85 6.97 -4.09 -8.19
C GLY A 85 6.39 -3.33 -9.37
N PHE A 86 6.03 -4.00 -10.47
CA PHE A 86 5.57 -3.33 -11.68
C PHE A 86 4.11 -2.90 -11.58
N HIS A 87 3.80 -1.76 -12.18
CA HIS A 87 2.44 -1.28 -12.37
C HIS A 87 2.00 -1.58 -13.80
N ALA A 88 1.20 -2.64 -13.97
CA ALA A 88 0.72 -3.09 -15.28
C ALA A 88 -0.42 -2.21 -15.84
N ASP A 89 -1.20 -1.58 -14.97
CA ASP A 89 -2.39 -0.81 -15.31
C ASP A 89 -2.65 0.32 -14.31
N SER A 90 -3.74 1.07 -14.51
CA SER A 90 -4.22 2.12 -13.61
C SER A 90 -5.34 1.65 -12.67
N MET A 91 -5.60 0.34 -12.57
CA MET A 91 -6.76 -0.21 -11.87
C MET A 91 -6.87 0.31 -10.44
N VAL A 92 -5.76 0.30 -9.70
CA VAL A 92 -5.73 0.74 -8.29
C VAL A 92 -6.04 2.23 -8.15
N ILE A 93 -5.40 3.10 -8.93
CA ILE A 93 -5.60 4.55 -8.84
C ILE A 93 -6.97 5.02 -9.34
N ASP A 94 -7.57 4.27 -10.28
CA ASP A 94 -8.88 4.59 -10.85
C ASP A 94 -10.04 4.14 -9.97
N ARG A 95 -9.85 3.07 -9.20
CA ARG A 95 -10.93 2.44 -8.42
C ARG A 95 -10.89 2.73 -6.92
N LEU A 96 -9.98 3.59 -6.43
CA LEU A 96 -9.89 3.90 -5.00
C LEU A 96 -11.23 4.22 -4.32
N THR A 97 -12.14 4.92 -5.01
CA THR A 97 -13.44 5.32 -4.46
C THR A 97 -14.40 4.15 -4.23
N GLU A 98 -14.07 2.95 -4.70
CA GLU A 98 -14.83 1.73 -4.46
C GLU A 98 -14.49 1.08 -3.11
N LEU A 99 -13.37 1.46 -2.48
CA LEU A 99 -12.99 0.95 -1.17
C LEU A 99 -13.90 1.51 -0.08
N THR A 100 -14.43 0.62 0.75
CA THR A 100 -15.34 0.96 1.86
C THR A 100 -14.89 0.40 3.21
N LEU A 101 -13.90 -0.48 3.23
CA LEU A 101 -13.30 -1.01 4.45
C LEU A 101 -12.58 0.09 5.26
N PRO A 102 -12.40 -0.08 6.58
CA PRO A 102 -11.55 0.79 7.39
C PRO A 102 -10.12 0.93 6.84
N ILE A 103 -9.66 2.16 6.63
CA ILE A 103 -8.31 2.48 6.17
C ILE A 103 -7.68 3.54 7.07
N THR A 104 -6.41 3.33 7.46
CA THR A 104 -5.57 4.39 8.03
C THR A 104 -4.24 4.48 7.28
N MET A 105 -3.76 5.69 7.07
CA MET A 105 -2.55 6.02 6.34
C MET A 105 -1.49 6.59 7.28
N VAL A 106 -0.24 6.15 7.12
CA VAL A 106 0.92 6.70 7.84
C VAL A 106 2.01 7.04 6.84
N ILE A 107 2.43 8.30 6.80
CA ILE A 107 3.44 8.78 5.87
C ILE A 107 4.47 9.64 6.60
N GLY A 108 5.74 9.52 6.23
CA GLY A 108 6.78 10.40 6.75
C GLY A 108 6.70 11.79 6.14
N GLY A 109 6.82 12.84 6.96
CA GLY A 109 6.80 14.24 6.52
C GLY A 109 7.97 14.60 5.60
N GLU A 110 9.07 13.84 5.66
CA GLU A 110 10.21 13.98 4.75
C GLU A 110 10.16 13.02 3.55
N ASP A 111 9.14 12.16 3.43
CA ASP A 111 9.00 11.22 2.32
C ASP A 111 8.37 11.89 1.08
N LYS A 112 9.12 12.82 0.50
CA LYS A 112 8.69 13.67 -0.63
C LYS A 112 8.23 12.89 -1.86
N ALA A 113 8.72 11.65 -2.04
CA ALA A 113 8.31 10.79 -3.14
C ALA A 113 6.84 10.33 -3.01
N TYR A 114 6.33 10.19 -1.78
CA TYR A 114 5.00 9.63 -1.52
C TYR A 114 4.00 10.61 -0.92
N LEU A 115 4.43 11.82 -0.50
CA LEU A 115 3.51 12.85 0.00
C LEU A 115 2.38 13.15 -0.99
N GLY A 116 2.70 13.42 -2.26
CA GLY A 116 1.69 13.71 -3.28
C GLY A 116 0.74 12.54 -3.56
N ALA A 117 1.24 11.30 -3.47
CA ALA A 117 0.40 10.10 -3.59
C ALA A 117 -0.55 9.96 -2.39
N ASN A 118 -0.10 10.29 -1.18
CA ASN A 118 -0.93 10.29 0.02
C ASN A 118 -1.97 11.41 0.00
N ASP A 119 -1.62 12.61 -0.47
CA ASP A 119 -2.58 13.70 -0.67
C ASP A 119 -3.68 13.29 -1.66
N TYR A 120 -3.32 12.57 -2.72
CA TYR A 120 -4.29 12.04 -3.68
C TYR A 120 -5.19 10.98 -3.05
N MET A 121 -4.63 10.01 -2.31
CA MET A 121 -5.42 8.98 -1.65
C MET A 121 -6.39 9.56 -0.62
N GLU A 122 -5.95 10.52 0.22
CA GLU A 122 -6.79 11.20 1.20
C GLU A 122 -8.00 11.90 0.56
N ARG A 123 -7.82 12.55 -0.61
CA ARG A 123 -8.94 13.14 -1.36
C ARG A 123 -9.91 12.12 -1.93
N LYS A 124 -9.44 10.91 -2.26
CA LYS A 124 -10.25 9.84 -2.87
C LYS A 124 -10.86 8.88 -1.85
N LEU A 125 -10.31 8.86 -0.64
CA LEU A 125 -10.72 8.00 0.47
C LEU A 125 -11.11 8.90 1.67
N PRO A 126 -12.23 9.64 1.60
CA PRO A 126 -12.61 10.58 2.65
C PRO A 126 -12.94 9.92 4.00
N HIS A 127 -13.13 8.60 4.02
CA HIS A 127 -13.31 7.80 5.24
C HIS A 127 -11.98 7.31 5.83
N ALA A 128 -10.86 7.42 5.09
CA ALA A 128 -9.55 7.06 5.61
C ALA A 128 -8.99 8.19 6.49
N SER A 129 -8.32 7.81 7.57
CA SER A 129 -7.56 8.78 8.38
C SER A 129 -6.09 8.77 7.98
N ARG A 130 -5.41 9.91 8.08
CA ARG A 130 -3.98 10.04 7.77
C ARG A 130 -3.21 10.63 8.95
N THR A 131 -2.06 10.03 9.24
CA THR A 131 -1.02 10.59 10.10
C THR A 131 0.22 10.91 9.26
N THR A 132 0.64 12.17 9.26
CA THR A 132 1.93 12.58 8.69
C THR A 132 2.91 12.76 9.85
N VAL A 133 3.99 11.96 9.87
CA VAL A 133 4.95 11.90 10.97
C VAL A 133 6.12 12.83 10.69
N ASP A 134 6.27 13.89 11.48
CA ASP A 134 7.36 14.86 11.33
C ASP A 134 8.74 14.20 11.49
N GLY A 135 9.73 14.65 10.72
CA GLY A 135 11.09 14.09 10.70
C GLY A 135 11.22 12.65 10.16
N ALA A 136 10.12 11.95 9.89
CA ALA A 136 10.17 10.60 9.32
C ALA A 136 10.33 10.62 7.79
N ARG A 137 11.13 9.68 7.28
CA ARG A 137 11.27 9.37 5.85
C ARG A 137 10.48 8.10 5.50
N HIS A 138 10.80 7.47 4.38
CA HIS A 138 10.08 6.31 3.83
C HIS A 138 9.91 5.11 4.77
N TYR A 139 10.84 4.89 5.71
CA TYR A 139 10.81 3.78 6.66
C TYR A 139 10.27 4.25 8.02
N VAL A 140 9.02 4.70 8.04
CA VAL A 140 8.36 5.21 9.26
C VAL A 140 8.33 4.14 10.35
N MET A 141 8.06 2.88 10.00
CA MET A 141 8.04 1.76 10.96
C MET A 141 9.38 1.52 11.68
N ARG A 142 10.50 1.94 11.09
CA ARG A 142 11.83 1.82 11.69
C ARG A 142 12.17 3.01 12.58
N SER A 143 11.82 4.21 12.15
CA SER A 143 12.18 5.46 12.82
C SER A 143 11.17 5.87 13.90
N HIS A 144 9.89 5.65 13.63
CA HIS A 144 8.74 6.07 14.42
C HIS A 144 7.71 4.93 14.53
N PRO A 145 8.09 3.77 15.12
CA PRO A 145 7.23 2.59 15.20
C PRO A 145 5.93 2.85 15.98
N ALA A 146 5.94 3.78 16.94
CA ALA A 146 4.79 4.11 17.76
C ALA A 146 3.62 4.69 16.93
N ASP A 147 3.92 5.49 15.90
CA ASP A 147 2.92 6.07 14.99
C ASP A 147 2.26 4.98 14.13
N VAL A 148 3.04 4.03 13.64
CA VAL A 148 2.51 2.86 12.91
C VAL A 148 1.64 2.01 13.83
N ALA A 149 2.08 1.75 15.07
CA ALA A 149 1.29 1.03 16.06
C ALA A 149 -0.03 1.75 16.42
N THR A 150 -0.02 3.08 16.45
CA THR A 150 -1.24 3.88 16.62
C THR A 150 -2.20 3.70 15.45
N ALA A 151 -1.72 3.74 14.22
CA ALA A 151 -2.56 3.51 13.05
C ALA A 151 -3.19 2.11 13.03
N VAL A 152 -2.45 1.07 13.44
CA VAL A 152 -3.00 -0.28 13.62
C VAL A 152 -4.15 -0.26 14.63
N ARG A 153 -3.95 0.34 15.81
CA ARG A 153 -5.02 0.47 16.82
C ARG A 153 -6.25 1.20 16.27
N THR A 154 -6.05 2.30 15.54
CA THR A 154 -7.13 3.08 14.92
C THR A 154 -7.99 2.25 13.97
N VAL A 155 -7.37 1.42 13.12
CA VAL A 155 -8.12 0.53 12.22
C VAL A 155 -8.83 -0.55 13.01
N THR A 156 -8.15 -1.21 13.94
CA THR A 156 -8.76 -2.32 14.71
C THR A 156 -9.93 -1.86 15.60
N ALA A 157 -9.91 -0.63 16.11
CA ALA A 157 -11.00 -0.07 16.91
C ALA A 157 -12.28 0.20 16.10
N GLN A 158 -12.21 0.20 14.76
CA GLN A 158 -13.38 0.31 13.88
C GLN A 158 -14.02 -1.05 13.58
N LEU A 159 -13.38 -2.15 14.00
CA LEU A 159 -13.86 -3.52 13.79
C LEU A 159 -14.64 -4.09 14.98
N THR A 160 -14.66 -3.35 16.09
CA THR A 160 -15.40 -3.67 17.33
C THR A 160 -16.75 -2.98 17.35
#